data_AF-A0A8H5U7F4-F1
#
_entry.id   AF-A0A8H5U7F4-F1
#
_cell.length_a   1.000
_cell.length_b   1.000
_cell.length_c   1.000
_cell.angle_alpha   90.00
_cell.angle_beta   90.00
_cell.angle_gamma   90.00
#
_symmetry.space_group_name_H-M   'P 1'
#
loop_
_entity.id
_entity.type
_entity.pdbx_description
1 polymer ?
#
loop_
_entity_poly.entity_id
_entity_poly.type
_entity_poly.pdbx_seq_one_letter_code
_entity_poly.pdbx_strand_id
1 'polypeptide(L)'
;MDRLELRQDQEKAIRGDVVPRLLEDRDSRAALIRGIRLHYHLAMSEPVKRLSSSMPQVARARNARRIMSNDIPERITAEEQPYFGRACAAAGYHALYHELDLLPEVSIAEEARESETDGGKLIYDEIMSFKYRYAIMDDCKRTIKLMDY
;
A
#
# COMPACT_ATOMS: atom_id res chain seq x y z
N MET A 1 -9.69 -3.64 -27.75
CA MET A 1 -10.70 -4.13 -26.79
C MET A 1 -11.84 -3.14 -26.83
N ASP A 2 -13.04 -3.61 -27.13
CA ASP A 2 -14.22 -2.74 -27.19
C ASP A 2 -14.73 -2.39 -25.77
N ARG A 3 -15.53 -1.32 -25.65
CA ARG A 3 -16.03 -0.79 -24.37
C ARG A 3 -16.81 -1.83 -23.57
N LEU A 4 -17.53 -2.73 -24.22
CA LEU A 4 -18.26 -3.80 -23.54
C LEU A 4 -17.30 -4.83 -22.95
N GLU A 5 -16.29 -5.25 -23.72
CA GLU A 5 -15.26 -6.19 -23.26
C GLU A 5 -14.47 -5.60 -22.09
N LEU A 6 -14.09 -4.32 -22.18
CA LEU A 6 -13.38 -3.60 -21.11
C LEU A 6 -14.17 -3.62 -19.80
N ARG A 7 -15.48 -3.34 -19.84
CA ARG A 7 -16.32 -3.39 -18.64
C ARG A 7 -16.44 -4.80 -18.06
N GLN A 8 -16.60 -5.80 -18.91
CA GLN A 8 -16.65 -7.19 -18.44
C GLN A 8 -15.33 -7.62 -17.79
N ASP A 9 -14.19 -7.17 -18.34
CA ASP A 9 -12.85 -7.42 -17.80
C ASP A 9 -12.68 -6.77 -16.42
N GLN A 10 -13.13 -5.51 -16.27
CA GLN A 10 -13.17 -4.78 -15.00
C GLN A 10 -14.05 -5.47 -13.96
N GLU A 11 -15.25 -5.91 -14.33
CA GLU A 11 -16.16 -6.61 -13.41
C GLU A 11 -15.57 -7.91 -12.89
N LYS A 12 -14.97 -8.72 -13.79
CA LYS A 12 -14.29 -9.97 -13.40
C LYS A 12 -13.11 -9.68 -12.46
N ALA A 13 -12.40 -8.59 -12.66
CA ALA A 13 -11.33 -8.18 -11.74
C ALA A 13 -11.85 -7.78 -10.37
N ILE A 14 -12.97 -7.05 -10.29
CA ILE A 14 -13.61 -6.70 -9.01
C ILE A 14 -14.02 -7.95 -8.24
N ARG A 15 -14.55 -8.97 -8.93
CA ARG A 15 -14.92 -10.28 -8.34
C ARG A 15 -13.72 -11.15 -7.94
N GLY A 16 -12.50 -10.71 -8.25
CA GLY A 16 -11.29 -11.45 -7.92
C GLY A 16 -10.96 -12.58 -8.89
N ASP A 17 -11.59 -12.64 -10.06
CA ASP A 17 -11.47 -13.76 -10.99
C ASP A 17 -10.26 -13.63 -11.91
N VAL A 18 -9.92 -12.40 -12.30
CA VAL A 18 -8.87 -12.13 -13.30
C VAL A 18 -8.11 -10.84 -12.99
N VAL A 19 -6.90 -10.72 -13.56
CA VAL A 19 -6.20 -9.44 -13.68
C VAL A 19 -6.63 -8.78 -15.01
N PRO A 20 -7.05 -7.50 -15.01
CA PRO A 20 -7.46 -6.82 -16.24
C PRO A 20 -6.33 -6.78 -17.28
N ARG A 21 -6.70 -6.89 -18.55
CA ARG A 21 -5.78 -6.86 -19.69
C ARG A 21 -5.22 -5.47 -19.97
N LEU A 22 -6.01 -4.42 -19.73
CA LEU A 22 -5.61 -3.03 -20.00
C LEU A 22 -5.38 -2.24 -18.71
N LEU A 23 -4.17 -2.30 -18.17
CA LEU A 23 -3.80 -1.60 -16.93
C LEU A 23 -3.41 -0.12 -17.11
N GLU A 24 -3.40 0.37 -18.35
CA GLU A 24 -3.25 1.81 -18.64
C GLU A 24 -4.52 2.58 -18.26
N ASP A 25 -5.67 1.92 -18.37
CA ASP A 25 -6.97 2.47 -18.01
C ASP A 25 -7.12 2.60 -16.48
N ARG A 26 -7.59 3.78 -16.04
CA ARG A 26 -7.70 4.11 -14.63
C ARG A 26 -8.73 3.21 -13.92
N ASP A 27 -9.85 2.94 -14.57
CA ASP A 27 -10.94 2.16 -13.99
C ASP A 27 -10.56 0.69 -13.86
N SER A 28 -9.80 0.17 -14.83
CA SER A 28 -9.22 -1.19 -14.79
C SER A 28 -8.23 -1.35 -13.64
N ARG A 29 -7.35 -0.37 -13.39
CA ARG A 29 -6.48 -0.40 -12.20
C ARG A 29 -7.27 -0.35 -10.90
N ALA A 30 -8.31 0.49 -10.82
CA ALA A 30 -9.16 0.58 -9.65
C ALA A 30 -9.91 -0.74 -9.39
N ALA A 31 -10.44 -1.35 -10.45
CA ALA A 31 -11.08 -2.66 -10.42
C ALA A 31 -10.13 -3.75 -9.89
N LEU A 32 -8.89 -3.81 -10.40
CA LEU A 32 -7.86 -4.72 -9.93
C LEU A 32 -7.53 -4.52 -8.44
N ILE A 33 -7.30 -3.26 -8.02
CA ILE A 33 -7.01 -2.94 -6.61
C ILE A 33 -8.16 -3.37 -5.71
N ARG A 34 -9.41 -3.13 -6.13
CA ARG A 34 -10.60 -3.56 -5.40
C ARG A 34 -10.64 -5.09 -5.29
N GLY A 35 -10.42 -5.80 -6.39
CA GLY A 35 -10.33 -7.25 -6.43
C GLY A 35 -9.29 -7.79 -5.45
N ILE A 36 -8.06 -7.27 -5.49
CA ILE A 36 -6.96 -7.68 -4.60
C ILE A 36 -7.32 -7.50 -3.13
N ARG A 37 -7.94 -6.36 -2.76
CA ARG A 37 -8.32 -6.08 -1.36
C ARG A 37 -9.43 -7.00 -0.84
N LEU A 38 -10.33 -7.45 -1.72
CA LEU A 38 -11.45 -8.33 -1.37
C LEU A 38 -11.10 -9.81 -1.42
N HIS A 39 -10.18 -10.22 -2.29
CA HIS A 39 -9.97 -11.62 -2.64
C HIS A 39 -8.52 -12.04 -2.37
N TYR A 40 -8.30 -12.77 -1.26
CA TYR A 40 -6.97 -13.22 -0.84
C TYR A 40 -6.29 -14.11 -1.89
N HIS A 41 -7.04 -15.02 -2.55
CA HIS A 41 -6.50 -15.88 -3.60
C HIS A 41 -5.95 -15.08 -4.79
N LEU A 42 -6.65 -14.02 -5.19
CA LEU A 42 -6.18 -13.11 -6.24
C LEU A 42 -4.93 -12.36 -5.78
N ALA A 43 -4.92 -11.84 -4.55
CA ALA A 43 -3.77 -11.11 -4.00
C ALA A 43 -2.49 -11.96 -3.94
N MET A 44 -2.63 -13.28 -3.74
CA MET A 44 -1.51 -14.21 -3.69
C MET A 44 -1.19 -14.86 -5.04
N SER A 45 -1.96 -14.57 -6.09
CA SER A 45 -1.74 -15.09 -7.42
C SER A 45 -0.42 -14.57 -8.03
N GLU A 46 0.20 -15.41 -8.86
CA GLU A 46 1.47 -15.08 -9.51
C GLU A 46 1.42 -13.83 -10.40
N PRO A 47 0.35 -13.56 -11.17
CA PRO A 47 0.22 -12.31 -11.91
C PRO A 47 0.29 -11.08 -11.01
N VAL A 48 -0.39 -11.10 -9.84
CA VAL A 48 -0.39 -9.97 -8.91
C VAL A 48 0.97 -9.81 -8.21
N LYS A 49 1.66 -10.91 -7.88
CA LYS A 49 3.04 -10.87 -7.37
C LYS A 49 3.97 -10.16 -8.35
N ARG A 50 3.95 -10.56 -9.62
CA ARG A 50 4.78 -9.91 -10.66
C ARG A 50 4.44 -8.44 -10.85
N LEU A 51 3.15 -8.10 -10.86
CA LEU A 51 2.72 -6.70 -10.98
C LEU A 51 3.12 -5.88 -9.75
N SER A 52 3.23 -6.48 -8.58
CA SER A 52 3.67 -5.77 -7.37
C SER A 52 5.09 -5.21 -7.52
N SER A 53 5.96 -5.88 -8.29
CA SER A 53 7.34 -5.41 -8.54
C SER A 53 7.41 -4.17 -9.44
N SER A 54 6.38 -3.90 -10.26
CA SER A 54 6.38 -2.78 -11.22
C SER A 54 5.28 -1.75 -10.97
N MET A 55 4.28 -2.07 -10.15
CA MET A 55 3.14 -1.23 -9.84
C MET A 55 2.97 -1.10 -8.32
N PRO A 56 3.48 -0.01 -7.71
CA PRO A 56 3.45 0.17 -6.26
C PRO A 56 2.03 0.17 -5.66
N GLN A 57 1.04 0.67 -6.38
CA GLN A 57 -0.37 0.61 -5.97
C GLN A 57 -0.91 -0.82 -5.84
N VAL A 58 -0.43 -1.75 -6.67
CA VAL A 58 -0.76 -3.17 -6.61
C VAL A 58 -0.07 -3.81 -5.40
N ALA A 59 1.22 -3.49 -5.19
CA ALA A 59 1.98 -3.95 -4.03
C ALA A 59 1.30 -3.54 -2.71
N ARG A 60 0.88 -2.27 -2.58
CA ARG A 60 0.14 -1.79 -1.40
C ARG A 60 -1.18 -2.52 -1.20
N ALA A 61 -1.96 -2.71 -2.27
CA ALA A 61 -3.23 -3.43 -2.18
C ALA A 61 -3.01 -4.88 -1.70
N ARG A 62 -1.97 -5.54 -2.22
CA ARG A 62 -1.59 -6.90 -1.84
C ARG A 62 -1.13 -6.98 -0.39
N ASN A 63 -0.25 -6.08 0.04
CA ASN A 63 0.25 -6.04 1.42
C ASN A 63 -0.89 -5.79 2.41
N ALA A 64 -1.78 -4.84 2.11
CA ALA A 64 -2.98 -4.61 2.91
C ALA A 64 -3.84 -5.88 3.01
N ARG A 65 -4.04 -6.63 1.91
CA ARG A 65 -4.80 -7.88 1.93
C ARG A 65 -4.12 -8.95 2.79
N ARG A 66 -2.80 -9.08 2.73
CA ARG A 66 -2.04 -10.03 3.57
C ARG A 66 -2.22 -9.73 5.05
N ILE A 67 -2.06 -8.46 5.44
CA ILE A 67 -2.29 -8.01 6.82
C ILE A 67 -3.73 -8.28 7.26
N MET A 68 -4.73 -7.92 6.45
CA MET A 68 -6.14 -8.21 6.71
C MET A 68 -6.48 -9.71 6.73
N SER A 69 -5.53 -10.57 6.39
CA SER A 69 -5.67 -12.04 6.45
C SER A 69 -4.77 -12.66 7.52
N ASN A 70 -4.19 -11.85 8.42
CA ASN A 70 -3.20 -12.26 9.42
C ASN A 70 -1.96 -12.96 8.82
N ASP A 71 -1.63 -12.67 7.57
CA ASP A 71 -0.42 -13.15 6.89
C ASP A 71 0.63 -12.03 6.93
N ILE A 72 1.39 -11.99 8.02
CA ILE A 72 2.49 -11.05 8.23
C ILE A 72 3.79 -11.85 8.04
N PRO A 73 4.72 -11.43 7.15
CA PRO A 73 6.02 -12.07 7.03
C PRO A 73 6.77 -12.05 8.37
N GLU A 74 7.35 -13.18 8.75
CA GLU A 74 8.22 -13.28 9.94
C GLU A 74 9.55 -12.54 9.77
N ARG A 75 9.98 -12.32 8.51
CA ARG A 75 11.12 -11.48 8.16
C ARG A 75 10.71 -10.46 7.13
N ILE A 76 10.92 -9.20 7.47
CA ILE A 76 10.72 -8.06 6.60
C ILE A 76 12.08 -7.74 5.99
N THR A 77 12.17 -7.73 4.66
CA THR A 77 13.40 -7.28 3.99
C THR A 77 13.53 -5.76 4.10
N ALA A 78 14.75 -5.20 3.98
CA ALA A 78 14.96 -3.75 4.06
C ALA A 78 14.12 -2.95 3.05
N GLU A 79 13.82 -3.56 1.90
CA GLU A 79 12.95 -2.97 0.87
C GLU A 79 11.47 -2.96 1.27
N GLU A 80 11.05 -3.88 2.14
CA GLU A 80 9.66 -4.03 2.58
C GLU A 80 9.36 -3.25 3.87
N GLN A 81 10.38 -2.88 4.64
CA GLN A 81 10.27 -2.15 5.92
C GLN A 81 9.41 -0.88 5.85
N PRO A 82 9.59 0.03 4.87
CA PRO A 82 8.75 1.23 4.74
C PRO A 82 7.27 0.93 4.51
N TYR A 83 6.96 -0.17 3.81
CA TYR A 83 5.58 -0.58 3.54
C TYR A 83 4.89 -1.09 4.80
N PHE A 84 5.61 -1.80 5.67
CA PHE A 84 5.10 -2.23 6.97
C PHE A 84 4.88 -1.05 7.92
N GLY A 85 5.79 -0.08 7.93
CA GLY A 85 5.61 1.16 8.70
C GLY A 85 4.33 1.90 8.34
N ARG A 86 4.07 2.09 7.04
CA ARG A 86 2.83 2.68 6.55
C ARG A 86 1.58 1.87 6.93
N ALA A 87 1.65 0.54 6.86
CA ALA A 87 0.52 -0.29 7.24
C ALA A 87 0.23 -0.22 8.74
N CYS A 88 1.26 -0.16 9.57
CA CYS A 88 1.13 0.06 11.01
C CYS A 88 0.52 1.43 11.31
N ALA A 89 0.97 2.47 10.60
CA ALA A 89 0.40 3.82 10.66
C ALA A 89 -1.09 3.84 10.28
N ALA A 90 -1.46 3.20 9.17
CA ALA A 90 -2.85 3.10 8.72
C ALA A 90 -3.74 2.31 9.69
N ALA A 91 -3.19 1.29 10.35
CA ALA A 91 -3.91 0.44 11.31
C ALA A 91 -3.90 0.99 12.74
N GLY A 92 -3.08 2.01 13.04
CA GLY A 92 -2.88 2.53 14.38
C GLY A 92 -2.08 1.61 15.32
N TYR A 93 -1.24 0.73 14.77
CA TYR A 93 -0.39 -0.15 15.59
C TYR A 93 0.90 0.56 16.02
N HIS A 94 0.79 1.48 16.98
CA HIS A 94 1.93 2.27 17.51
C HIS A 94 3.04 1.41 18.12
N ALA A 95 2.70 0.42 18.95
CA ALA A 95 3.70 -0.47 19.57
C ALA A 95 4.53 -1.22 18.52
N LEU A 96 3.87 -1.80 17.51
CA LEU A 96 4.55 -2.48 16.41
C LEU A 96 5.36 -1.51 15.55
N TYR A 97 4.85 -0.30 15.31
CA TYR A 97 5.59 0.72 14.58
C TYR A 97 6.91 1.07 15.26
N HIS A 98 6.91 1.21 16.59
CA HIS A 98 8.12 1.49 17.35
C HIS A 98 9.13 0.33 17.28
N GLU A 99 8.66 -0.92 17.24
CA GLU A 99 9.54 -2.10 17.10
C GLU A 99 10.24 -2.16 15.74
N LEU A 100 9.69 -1.53 14.70
CA LEU A 100 10.28 -1.53 13.35
C LEU A 100 11.48 -0.59 13.21
N ASP A 101 11.72 0.30 14.18
CA ASP A 101 12.85 1.25 14.22
C ASP A 101 13.05 2.00 12.89
N LEU A 102 11.95 2.49 12.32
CA LEU A 102 11.95 3.17 11.03
C LEU A 102 12.37 4.63 11.19
N LEU A 103 13.07 5.15 10.17
CA LEU A 103 13.35 6.57 10.08
C LEU A 103 12.04 7.38 10.04
N PRO A 104 12.03 8.62 10.58
CA PRO A 104 10.83 9.45 10.64
C PRO A 104 10.39 9.87 9.23
N GLU A 105 9.53 9.04 8.63
CA GLU A 105 9.11 9.20 7.24
C GLU A 105 7.83 10.00 7.10
N VAL A 106 7.86 11.01 6.23
CA VAL A 106 6.70 11.88 5.96
C VAL A 106 5.52 11.08 5.41
N SER A 107 5.78 10.06 4.58
CA SER A 107 4.74 9.25 3.97
C SER A 107 3.97 8.41 4.99
N ILE A 108 4.66 7.94 6.04
CA ILE A 108 4.09 7.20 7.15
C ILE A 108 3.26 8.14 8.02
N ALA A 109 3.77 9.34 8.32
CA ALA A 109 3.04 10.33 9.11
C ALA A 109 1.72 10.73 8.43
N GLU A 110 1.74 11.04 7.13
CA GLU A 110 0.52 11.40 6.40
C GLU A 110 -0.51 10.25 6.42
N GLU A 111 -0.07 9.00 6.25
CA GLU A 111 -0.95 7.83 6.36
C GLU A 111 -1.51 7.66 7.79
N ALA A 112 -0.68 7.92 8.82
CA ALA A 112 -1.10 7.85 10.22
C ALA A 112 -2.17 8.90 10.52
N ARG A 113 -2.01 10.11 9.99
CA ARG A 113 -2.97 11.21 10.09
C ARG A 113 -4.27 10.91 9.34
N GLU A 114 -4.19 10.32 8.16
CA GLU A 114 -5.37 9.91 7.37
C GLU A 114 -6.15 8.75 8.00
N SER A 115 -5.50 7.94 8.85
CA SER A 115 -6.15 6.78 9.48
C SER A 115 -7.20 7.14 10.54
N GLU A 116 -7.13 8.34 11.12
CA GLU A 116 -7.94 8.80 12.26
C GLU A 116 -7.94 7.87 13.49
N THR A 117 -7.01 6.91 13.57
CA THR A 117 -6.87 6.00 14.71
C THR A 117 -6.11 6.67 15.86
N ASP A 118 -6.38 6.25 17.11
CA ASP A 118 -5.68 6.82 18.27
C ASP A 118 -4.19 6.48 18.25
N GLY A 119 -3.81 5.28 17.80
CA GLY A 119 -2.41 4.93 17.59
C GLY A 119 -1.77 5.65 16.40
N GLY A 120 -2.53 5.95 15.35
CA GLY A 120 -2.07 6.75 14.22
C GLY A 120 -1.72 8.19 14.62
N LYS A 121 -2.50 8.80 15.53
CA LYS A 121 -2.17 10.13 16.09
C LYS A 121 -0.82 10.12 16.82
N LEU A 122 -0.57 9.10 17.64
CA LEU A 122 0.71 8.95 18.34
C LEU A 122 1.88 8.82 17.37
N ILE A 123 1.73 7.99 16.32
CA ILE A 123 2.75 7.83 15.28
C ILE A 123 2.98 9.16 14.53
N TYR A 124 1.91 9.90 14.21
CA TYR A 124 2.01 11.20 13.56
C TYR A 124 2.76 12.23 14.41
N ASP A 125 2.35 12.39 15.66
CA ASP A 125 2.95 13.35 16.60
C ASP A 125 4.42 13.01 16.85
N GLU A 126 4.74 11.72 16.99
CA GLU A 126 6.11 11.23 17.14
C GLU A 126 6.96 11.59 15.91
N ILE A 127 6.53 11.25 14.69
CA ILE A 127 7.27 11.57 13.45
C ILE A 127 7.43 13.09 13.27
N MET A 128 6.39 13.87 13.57
CA MET A 128 6.43 15.33 13.44
C MET A 128 7.28 16.02 14.51
N SER A 129 7.54 15.35 15.63
CA SER A 129 8.45 15.86 16.67
C SER A 129 9.93 15.84 16.25
N PHE A 130 10.30 15.01 15.27
CA PHE A 130 11.68 14.92 14.80
C PHE A 130 12.11 16.16 14.00
N LYS A 131 13.32 16.63 14.29
CA LYS A 131 13.95 17.77 13.63
C LYS A 131 14.17 17.55 12.12
N TYR A 132 14.47 16.32 11.72
CA TYR A 132 14.69 15.95 10.32
C TYR A 132 13.74 14.81 9.97
N ARG A 133 13.02 14.96 8.86
CA ARG A 133 12.08 13.95 8.34
C ARG A 133 12.52 13.50 6.97
N TYR A 134 12.40 12.22 6.73
CA TYR A 134 12.85 11.58 5.49
C TYR A 134 11.65 11.42 4.55
N ALA A 135 11.90 11.66 3.26
CA ALA A 135 10.96 11.32 2.22
C ALA A 135 11.63 10.25 1.36
N ILE A 136 11.23 8.99 1.55
CA ILE A 136 11.49 7.99 0.51
C ILE A 136 10.78 8.47 -0.75
N MET A 137 11.46 8.33 -1.89
CA MET A 137 10.91 8.65 -3.20
C MET A 137 9.50 8.07 -3.30
N ASP A 138 8.51 8.90 -3.63
CA ASP A 138 7.16 8.38 -3.88
C ASP A 138 7.23 7.53 -5.14
N ASP A 139 7.38 6.21 -4.99
CA ASP A 139 7.52 5.28 -6.12
C ASP A 139 6.31 5.31 -7.05
N CYS A 140 5.15 5.76 -6.57
CA CYS A 140 3.94 5.89 -7.41
C CYS A 140 4.01 7.11 -8.33
N LYS A 141 4.73 8.15 -7.92
CA LYS A 141 4.86 9.40 -8.68
C LYS A 141 6.27 9.61 -9.25
N ARG A 142 7.25 8.81 -8.82
CA ARG A 142 8.69 9.00 -9.04
C ARG A 142 9.15 10.41 -8.68
N THR A 143 8.52 11.04 -7.69
CA THR A 143 8.84 12.39 -7.24
C THR A 143 9.38 12.35 -5.83
N ILE A 144 10.49 13.04 -5.60
CA ILE A 144 10.96 13.38 -4.26
C ILE A 144 10.34 14.74 -3.93
N LYS A 145 9.49 14.79 -2.91
CA LYS A 145 9.08 16.08 -2.34
C LYS A 145 10.15 16.48 -1.33
N LEU A 146 11.02 17.39 -1.74
CA LEU A 146 11.85 18.12 -0.79
C LEU A 146 10.93 19.11 -0.09
N MET A 147 10.66 18.86 1.18
CA MET A 147 9.95 19.80 2.03
C MET A 147 10.92 20.22 3.12
N ASP A 148 11.28 21.50 3.09
CA ASP A 148 11.92 22.14 4.22
C ASP A 148 10.81 22.41 5.24
N TYR A 149 10.91 21.78 6.41
CA TYR A 149 9.98 21.96 7.51
C TYR A 149 10.69 22.49 8.76
#